data_AF-A0A3P3Q093-F1
#
_entry.id   AF-A0A3P3Q093-F1
#
_cell.length_a   1.000
_cell.length_b   1.000
_cell.length_c   1.000
_cell.angle_alpha   90.00
_cell.angle_beta   90.00
_cell.angle_gamma   90.00
#
_symmetry.space_group_name_H-M   'P 1'
#
loop_
_entity.id
_entity.type
_entity.pdbx_description
1 polymer ?
#
loop_
_entity_poly.entity_id
_entity_poly.type
_entity_poly.pdbx_seq_one_letter_code
_entity_poly.pdbx_strand_id
1 'polypeptide(L)'
;MATSSNAVSALSGDFENPSSTYPGQFDINLQSGKSYIFGYTTPVVYKVKIKDNRDNSLITNFTIRSTEVVNDKASLYSGSITGDYIDNNGITWHYEGLSTDKDTYQAYDPTLRVTSDETLYVFYSNDKVARAKAERDLTSAVNDARRSLRDYDANSQGRLTAQLAAAQAILDRINRKSSTAELQAALDALNALLPTLNLRNGGGGRGRGGRGGSGGGSGSAGRRAAAGQTAGLRVGQDGNWELLNPAQATANPDSSKWVFNLTAGGRVKGWAYLSYTYEGQTKSEWYHFGDDNIMNSGWFLDGNTWYYLSMNHNGFFGEMVKGWHHDGQDGRWYYLDANNGAMHTNWSKIGGEYYFLNPTAPAQTWFYDNATGRWNFGDVNSRPLGSMYQNENTPDGYHVNESGAWRR
;
A
#
# COMPACT_ATOMS: atom_id res chain seq x y z
N MET A 1 -22.38 34.91 26.07
CA MET A 1 -23.19 36.08 26.50
C MET A 1 -23.49 36.93 25.29
N ALA A 2 -24.72 37.43 25.13
CA ALA A 2 -25.03 38.39 24.06
C ALA A 2 -24.01 39.54 24.12
N THR A 3 -23.41 39.88 22.98
CA THR A 3 -22.21 40.71 22.85
C THR A 3 -22.36 42.16 23.37
N SER A 4 -23.55 42.54 23.84
CA SER A 4 -23.89 43.84 24.41
C SER A 4 -24.51 43.78 25.81
N SER A 5 -24.49 42.62 26.48
CA SER A 5 -25.06 42.47 27.84
C SER A 5 -24.06 42.88 28.92
N ASN A 6 -24.48 43.70 29.88
CA ASN A 6 -23.74 44.03 31.10
C ASN A 6 -23.94 42.98 32.21
N ALA A 7 -24.49 41.81 31.89
CA ALA A 7 -24.68 40.71 32.84
C ALA A 7 -23.33 40.19 33.37
N VAL A 8 -23.25 40.02 34.69
CA VAL A 8 -22.01 39.63 35.39
C VAL A 8 -21.87 38.11 35.53
N SER A 9 -22.98 37.37 35.36
CA SER A 9 -23.03 35.91 35.50
C SER A 9 -24.05 35.31 34.54
N ALA A 10 -23.68 34.23 33.85
CA ALA A 10 -24.60 33.42 33.05
C ALA A 10 -25.26 32.35 33.93
N LEU A 11 -26.55 32.10 33.71
CA LEU A 11 -27.26 30.98 34.32
C LEU A 11 -27.43 29.88 33.26
N SER A 12 -26.97 28.67 33.56
CA SER A 12 -27.03 27.54 32.65
C SER A 12 -28.33 26.75 32.78
N GLY A 13 -28.75 26.11 31.69
CA GLY A 13 -29.92 25.23 31.64
C GLY A 13 -30.12 24.60 30.26
N ASP A 14 -31.15 23.77 30.12
CA ASP A 14 -31.42 22.99 28.89
C ASP A 14 -31.67 23.85 27.64
N PHE A 15 -31.98 25.13 27.84
CA PHE A 15 -32.11 26.13 26.78
C PHE A 15 -30.77 26.55 26.14
N GLU A 16 -29.62 26.21 26.72
CA GLU A 16 -28.30 26.48 26.12
C GLU A 16 -27.98 25.49 24.99
N ASN A 17 -28.46 24.24 25.08
CA ASN A 17 -28.26 23.19 24.10
C ASN A 17 -29.57 22.43 23.83
N PRO A 18 -30.60 23.08 23.28
CA PRO A 18 -31.91 22.47 23.10
C PRO A 18 -31.81 21.31 22.10
N SER A 19 -32.29 20.14 22.53
CA SER A 19 -32.43 18.96 21.68
C SER A 19 -33.44 19.21 20.56
N SER A 20 -33.51 18.29 19.58
CA SER A 20 -34.52 18.34 18.52
C SER A 20 -35.96 18.21 19.02
N THR A 21 -36.17 17.76 20.27
CA THR A 21 -37.46 17.60 20.92
C THR A 21 -37.78 18.71 21.93
N TYR A 22 -36.92 19.73 22.03
CA TYR A 22 -37.08 20.79 23.02
C TYR A 22 -38.36 21.61 22.77
N PRO A 23 -39.30 21.67 23.74
CA PRO A 23 -40.63 22.26 23.53
C PRO A 23 -40.64 23.79 23.51
N GLY A 24 -39.47 24.44 23.64
CA GLY A 24 -39.35 25.89 23.74
C GLY A 24 -39.61 26.45 25.14
N GLN A 25 -39.83 25.59 26.14
CA GLN A 25 -40.03 25.97 27.54
C GLN A 25 -38.85 25.51 28.40
N PHE A 26 -38.45 26.36 29.35
CA PHE A 26 -37.49 26.04 30.40
C PHE A 26 -37.95 26.63 31.73
N ASP A 27 -37.52 25.99 32.81
CA ASP A 27 -37.69 26.48 34.18
C ASP A 27 -36.32 26.84 34.75
N ILE A 28 -36.24 27.93 35.51
CA ILE A 28 -35.01 28.38 36.15
C ILE A 28 -35.27 28.99 37.52
N ASN A 29 -34.42 28.66 38.48
CA ASN A 29 -34.52 29.21 39.84
C ASN A 29 -33.75 30.54 39.92
N LEU A 30 -34.44 31.60 40.31
CA LEU A 30 -33.89 32.96 40.42
C LEU A 30 -33.78 33.39 41.89
N GLN A 31 -32.69 34.06 42.24
CA GLN A 31 -32.50 34.68 43.56
C GLN A 31 -33.24 36.02 43.64
N SER A 32 -33.92 36.25 44.76
CA SER A 32 -34.61 37.50 45.07
C SER A 32 -33.64 38.68 45.21
N GLY A 33 -34.05 39.87 44.75
CA GLY A 33 -33.26 41.11 44.85
C GLY A 33 -32.19 41.31 43.77
N LYS A 34 -32.19 40.49 42.69
CA LYS A 34 -31.28 40.60 41.54
C LYS A 34 -32.02 41.01 40.27
N SER A 35 -31.31 41.61 39.32
CA SER A 35 -31.82 41.90 37.97
C SER A 35 -31.33 40.82 36.99
N TYR A 36 -32.25 40.30 36.18
CA TYR A 36 -31.96 39.27 35.17
C TYR A 36 -32.27 39.81 33.78
N ILE A 37 -31.43 39.46 32.81
CA ILE A 37 -31.61 39.84 31.40
C ILE A 37 -31.85 38.54 30.63
N PHE A 38 -32.99 38.46 29.96
CA PHE A 38 -33.25 37.41 29.00
C PHE A 38 -32.61 37.80 27.65
N GLY A 39 -31.74 36.95 27.13
CA GLY A 39 -31.08 37.15 25.85
C GLY A 39 -31.00 35.83 25.09
N TYR A 40 -31.01 35.92 23.77
CA TYR A 40 -30.74 34.79 22.91
C TYR A 40 -29.38 34.98 22.25
N THR A 41 -28.65 33.89 22.05
CA THR A 41 -27.50 33.85 21.14
C THR A 41 -27.89 32.95 19.99
N THR A 42 -27.74 33.42 18.75
CA THR A 42 -27.82 32.53 17.60
C THR A 42 -26.71 31.49 17.73
N PRO A 43 -27.01 30.19 17.82
CA PRO A 43 -25.96 29.18 17.89
C PRO A 43 -25.07 29.32 16.65
N VAL A 44 -23.75 29.24 16.84
CA VAL A 44 -22.83 29.28 15.71
C VAL A 44 -23.11 28.04 14.86
N VAL A 45 -23.51 28.29 13.62
CA VAL A 45 -23.79 27.27 12.61
C VAL A 45 -22.87 27.48 11.42
N TYR A 46 -22.37 26.38 10.88
CA TYR A 46 -21.50 26.37 9.71
C TYR A 46 -22.19 25.68 8.54
N LYS A 47 -22.04 26.25 7.35
CA LYS A 47 -22.56 25.67 6.11
C LYS A 47 -21.55 24.69 5.55
N VAL A 48 -21.98 23.46 5.34
CA VAL A 48 -21.20 22.43 4.67
C VAL A 48 -21.83 22.11 3.33
N LYS A 49 -21.03 22.13 2.27
CA LYS A 49 -21.40 21.64 0.94
C LYS A 49 -20.64 20.34 0.67
N ILE A 50 -21.35 19.31 0.25
CA ILE A 50 -20.75 18.06 -0.23
C ILE A 50 -20.91 18.03 -1.75
N LYS A 51 -19.79 17.83 -2.45
CA LYS A 51 -19.71 17.83 -3.91
C LYS A 51 -19.08 16.54 -4.41
N ASP A 52 -19.33 16.18 -5.66
CA ASP A 52 -18.62 15.11 -6.34
C ASP A 52 -17.34 15.66 -6.97
N ASN A 53 -16.17 15.05 -6.72
CA ASN A 53 -14.92 15.57 -7.26
C ASN A 53 -14.78 15.36 -8.78
N ARG A 54 -15.49 14.38 -9.34
CA ARG A 54 -15.38 13.94 -10.74
C ARG A 54 -15.92 14.99 -11.70
N ASP A 55 -17.07 15.56 -11.38
CA ASP A 55 -17.78 16.53 -12.22
C ASP A 55 -18.07 17.87 -11.51
N ASN A 56 -17.67 18.00 -10.24
CA ASN A 56 -17.90 19.18 -9.40
C ASN A 56 -19.39 19.49 -9.16
N SER A 57 -20.27 18.51 -9.32
CA SER A 57 -21.70 18.62 -9.02
C SER A 57 -21.94 18.72 -7.51
N LEU A 58 -23.04 19.36 -7.12
CA LEU A 58 -23.45 19.44 -5.71
C LEU A 58 -24.24 18.17 -5.37
N ILE A 59 -23.76 17.40 -4.38
CA ILE A 59 -24.48 16.25 -3.84
C ILE A 59 -25.51 16.73 -2.84
N THR A 60 -25.07 17.51 -1.84
CA THR A 60 -25.95 18.06 -0.81
C THR A 60 -25.35 19.30 -0.15
N ASN A 61 -26.18 20.08 0.52
CA ASN A 61 -25.73 21.16 1.39
C ASN A 61 -26.58 21.16 2.66
N PHE A 62 -25.95 21.45 3.80
CA PHE A 62 -26.63 21.46 5.09
C PHE A 62 -25.88 22.36 6.07
N THR A 63 -26.52 22.66 7.20
CA THR A 63 -25.93 23.41 8.31
C THR A 63 -25.58 22.49 9.46
N ILE A 64 -24.41 22.69 10.05
CA ILE A 64 -23.91 21.98 11.23
C ILE A 64 -23.87 22.95 12.41
N ARG A 65 -24.43 22.55 13.56
CA ARG A 65 -24.27 23.28 14.83
C ARG A 65 -22.91 22.97 15.46
N SER A 66 -22.41 23.86 16.32
CA SER A 66 -21.12 23.64 17.02
C SER A 66 -20.97 22.30 17.78
N THR A 67 -22.07 21.62 18.11
CA THR A 67 -22.11 20.31 18.79
C THR A 67 -22.22 19.11 17.86
N GLU A 68 -22.45 19.33 16.56
CA GLU A 68 -22.62 18.30 15.54
C GLU A 68 -21.35 18.19 14.68
N VAL A 69 -21.21 17.05 14.01
CA VAL A 69 -20.12 16.77 13.07
C VAL A 69 -20.66 16.39 11.71
N VAL A 70 -19.82 16.36 10.68
CA VAL A 70 -20.25 16.01 9.30
C VAL A 70 -20.84 14.60 9.26
N ASN A 71 -20.28 13.68 10.06
CA ASN A 71 -20.75 12.30 10.15
C ASN A 71 -22.21 12.19 10.64
N ASP A 72 -22.71 13.12 11.45
CA ASP A 72 -24.11 13.13 11.90
C ASP A 72 -25.10 13.35 10.75
N LYS A 73 -24.61 13.87 9.62
CA LYS A 73 -25.37 14.14 8.40
C LYS A 73 -24.99 13.18 7.26
N ALA A 74 -24.31 12.08 7.56
CA ALA A 74 -23.80 11.11 6.57
C ALA A 74 -24.88 10.59 5.62
N SER A 75 -26.08 10.34 6.13
CA SER A 75 -27.23 9.85 5.34
C SER A 75 -27.64 10.78 4.19
N LEU A 76 -27.25 12.06 4.23
CA LEU A 76 -27.56 13.04 3.18
C LEU A 76 -26.66 12.90 1.94
N TYR A 77 -25.51 12.24 2.06
CA TYR A 77 -24.57 12.09 0.93
C TYR A 77 -24.12 10.65 0.69
N SER A 78 -24.25 9.76 1.67
CA SER A 78 -23.79 8.37 1.54
C SER A 78 -24.46 7.61 0.39
N GLY A 79 -25.72 7.92 0.07
CA GLY A 79 -26.45 7.32 -1.06
C GLY A 79 -25.91 7.72 -2.44
N SER A 80 -25.09 8.76 -2.53
CA SER A 80 -24.43 9.18 -3.78
C SER A 80 -23.04 8.58 -3.94
N ILE A 81 -22.53 7.88 -2.92
CA ILE A 81 -21.24 7.19 -2.98
C ILE A 81 -21.43 5.90 -3.76
N THR A 82 -20.62 5.73 -4.79
CA THR A 82 -20.51 4.50 -5.58
C THR A 82 -19.24 3.79 -5.14
N GLY A 83 -19.27 2.46 -5.01
CA GLY A 83 -18.04 1.70 -4.83
C GLY A 83 -17.16 1.73 -6.10
N ASP A 84 -16.04 1.01 -6.07
CA ASP A 84 -15.10 0.98 -7.19
C ASP A 84 -15.76 0.50 -8.48
N TYR A 85 -15.48 1.22 -9.57
CA TYR A 85 -16.03 0.88 -10.88
C TYR A 85 -15.11 1.34 -12.02
N ILE A 86 -15.34 0.76 -13.20
CA ILE A 86 -14.66 1.15 -14.43
C ILE A 86 -15.68 1.86 -15.32
N ASP A 87 -15.35 3.07 -15.76
CA ASP A 87 -16.22 3.84 -16.64
C ASP A 87 -16.13 3.40 -18.11
N ASN A 88 -16.98 3.98 -18.96
CA ASN A 88 -17.00 3.67 -20.40
C ASN A 88 -15.70 4.01 -21.14
N ASN A 89 -14.84 4.86 -20.55
CA ASN A 89 -13.52 5.17 -21.07
C ASN A 89 -12.44 4.19 -20.60
N GLY A 90 -12.81 3.16 -19.83
CA GLY A 90 -11.88 2.19 -19.27
C GLY A 90 -11.08 2.77 -18.09
N ILE A 91 -11.51 3.89 -17.53
CA ILE A 91 -10.87 4.50 -16.36
C ILE A 91 -11.45 3.85 -15.11
N THR A 92 -10.58 3.35 -14.26
CA THR A 92 -10.93 2.81 -12.95
C THR A 92 -11.05 3.98 -11.97
N TRP A 93 -12.17 4.04 -11.25
CA TRP A 93 -12.44 5.02 -10.20
C TRP A 93 -12.51 4.31 -8.86
N HIS A 94 -11.75 4.80 -7.87
CA HIS A 94 -11.72 4.27 -6.51
C HIS A 94 -12.20 5.32 -5.52
N TYR A 95 -13.09 4.95 -4.60
CA TYR A 95 -13.60 5.88 -3.59
C TYR A 95 -12.63 5.99 -2.40
N GLU A 96 -12.12 7.20 -2.14
CA GLU A 96 -11.09 7.45 -1.12
C GLU A 96 -11.67 7.96 0.21
N GLY A 97 -12.83 8.61 0.18
CA GLY A 97 -13.40 9.29 1.36
C GLY A 97 -13.86 10.72 1.08
N LEU A 98 -14.05 11.50 2.14
CA LEU A 98 -14.27 12.94 2.05
C LEU A 98 -12.92 13.67 1.95
N SER A 99 -12.84 14.66 1.07
CA SER A 99 -11.66 15.49 0.86
C SER A 99 -11.98 16.98 1.01
N THR A 100 -11.04 17.75 1.54
CA THR A 100 -11.11 19.23 1.56
C THR A 100 -10.70 19.86 0.22
N ASP A 101 -9.97 19.13 -0.61
CA ASP A 101 -9.54 19.57 -1.95
C ASP A 101 -10.21 18.73 -3.05
N LYS A 102 -10.52 19.39 -4.17
CA LYS A 102 -11.25 18.78 -5.28
C LYS A 102 -10.34 17.90 -6.14
N ASP A 103 -9.10 18.33 -6.36
CA ASP A 103 -8.24 17.78 -7.40
C ASP A 103 -7.19 16.83 -6.82
N THR A 104 -6.82 17.02 -5.56
CA THR A 104 -5.91 16.17 -4.78
C THR A 104 -6.63 15.64 -3.55
N TYR A 105 -6.47 14.35 -3.24
CA TYR A 105 -7.07 13.80 -2.03
C TYR A 105 -6.41 14.39 -0.79
N GLN A 106 -7.18 15.15 -0.01
CA GLN A 106 -6.79 15.68 1.29
C GLN A 106 -7.81 15.19 2.31
N ALA A 107 -7.48 14.09 2.97
CA ALA A 107 -8.41 13.39 3.86
C ALA A 107 -9.06 14.33 4.88
N TYR A 108 -10.39 14.31 4.92
CA TYR A 108 -11.20 14.99 5.90
C TYR A 108 -11.77 13.99 6.91
N ASP A 109 -11.56 14.25 8.20
CA ASP A 109 -12.13 13.43 9.27
C ASP A 109 -13.54 13.93 9.63
N PRO A 110 -14.62 13.19 9.28
CA PRO A 110 -15.99 13.64 9.50
C PRO A 110 -16.44 13.56 10.96
N THR A 111 -15.59 13.08 11.87
CA THR A 111 -15.84 13.03 13.32
C THR A 111 -15.31 14.26 14.06
N LEU A 112 -14.55 15.12 13.38
CA LEU A 112 -14.06 16.37 13.96
C LEU A 112 -15.10 17.48 13.87
N ARG A 113 -14.97 18.44 14.80
CA ARG A 113 -15.84 19.62 14.86
C ARG A 113 -15.59 20.53 13.66
N VAL A 114 -16.67 20.99 13.04
CA VAL A 114 -16.60 22.04 12.02
C VAL A 114 -16.46 23.39 12.70
N THR A 115 -15.51 24.20 12.23
CA THR A 115 -15.19 25.52 12.80
C THR A 115 -15.36 26.67 11.81
N SER A 116 -15.71 26.38 10.56
CA SER A 116 -15.95 27.36 9.50
C SER A 116 -16.86 26.78 8.42
N ASP A 117 -17.41 27.64 7.56
CA ASP A 117 -18.09 27.18 6.34
C ASP A 117 -17.09 26.43 5.45
N GLU A 118 -17.46 25.22 5.02
CA GLU A 118 -16.56 24.30 4.31
C GLU A 118 -17.23 23.68 3.08
N THR A 119 -16.42 23.40 2.06
CA THR A 119 -16.84 22.59 0.90
C THR A 119 -15.99 21.32 0.91
N LEU A 120 -16.65 20.18 1.01
CA LEU A 120 -16.04 18.87 1.01
C LEU A 120 -16.42 18.13 -0.27
N TYR A 121 -15.56 17.20 -0.65
CA TYR A 121 -15.70 16.41 -1.86
C TYR A 121 -15.80 14.94 -1.50
N VAL A 122 -16.84 14.25 -1.96
CA VAL A 122 -16.79 12.79 -2.12
C VAL A 122 -15.74 12.54 -3.18
N PHE A 123 -14.58 12.04 -2.75
CA PHE A 123 -13.39 12.01 -3.57
C PHE A 123 -13.18 10.63 -4.17
N TYR A 124 -13.00 10.61 -5.49
CA TYR A 124 -12.56 9.44 -6.24
C TYR A 124 -11.20 9.68 -6.87
N SER A 125 -10.25 8.78 -6.61
CA SER A 125 -9.02 8.68 -7.38
C SER A 125 -9.27 7.92 -8.69
N ASN A 126 -8.37 8.06 -9.66
CA ASN A 126 -8.50 7.35 -10.93
C ASN A 126 -7.15 7.03 -11.59
N ASP A 127 -7.17 6.03 -12.46
CA ASP A 127 -5.99 5.54 -13.19
C ASP A 127 -5.83 6.15 -14.61
N LYS A 128 -6.51 7.27 -14.92
CA LYS A 128 -6.60 7.82 -16.29
C LYS A 128 -5.24 7.99 -16.99
N VAL A 129 -4.24 8.48 -16.25
CA VAL A 129 -2.88 8.68 -16.78
C VAL A 129 -2.19 7.34 -17.07
N ALA A 130 -2.34 6.38 -16.16
CA ALA A 130 -1.80 5.03 -16.31
C ALA A 130 -2.48 4.28 -17.48
N ARG A 131 -3.81 4.38 -17.60
CA ARG A 131 -4.59 3.82 -18.71
C ARG A 131 -4.11 4.34 -20.06
N ALA A 132 -3.96 5.66 -20.18
CA ALA A 132 -3.48 6.30 -21.40
C ALA A 132 -2.04 5.86 -21.76
N LYS A 133 -1.19 5.61 -20.75
CA LYS A 133 0.15 5.06 -20.97
C LYS A 133 0.09 3.61 -21.46
N ALA A 134 -0.69 2.75 -20.80
CA ALA A 134 -0.85 1.35 -21.19
C ALA A 134 -1.38 1.20 -22.63
N GLU A 135 -2.32 2.06 -23.03
CA GLU A 135 -2.83 2.10 -24.41
C GLU A 135 -1.74 2.46 -25.43
N ARG A 136 -0.89 3.46 -25.14
CA ARG A 136 0.25 3.84 -25.99
C ARG A 136 1.30 2.75 -26.06
N ASP A 137 1.63 2.13 -24.94
CA ASP A 137 2.65 1.09 -24.84
C ASP A 137 2.23 -0.16 -25.63
N LEU A 138 0.98 -0.62 -25.45
CA LEU A 138 0.42 -1.73 -26.22
C LEU A 138 0.36 -1.41 -27.73
N THR A 139 -0.09 -0.21 -28.10
CA THR A 139 -0.12 0.23 -29.49
C THR A 139 1.26 0.19 -30.13
N SER A 140 2.29 0.67 -29.41
CA SER A 140 3.67 0.69 -29.88
C SER A 140 4.22 -0.73 -30.05
N ALA A 141 4.03 -1.59 -29.04
CA ALA A 141 4.46 -2.98 -29.07
C ALA A 141 3.81 -3.77 -30.21
N VAL A 142 2.50 -3.59 -30.43
CA VAL A 142 1.77 -4.19 -31.57
C VAL A 142 2.37 -3.74 -32.90
N ASN A 143 2.68 -2.46 -33.06
CA ASN A 143 3.26 -1.93 -34.29
C ASN A 143 4.68 -2.44 -34.55
N ASP A 144 5.52 -2.54 -33.52
CA ASP A 144 6.89 -3.05 -33.65
C ASP A 144 6.91 -4.55 -33.93
N ALA A 145 6.07 -5.33 -33.24
CA ALA A 145 5.91 -6.75 -33.51
C ALA A 145 5.39 -7.00 -34.94
N ARG A 146 4.47 -6.18 -35.47
CA ARG A 146 4.03 -6.25 -36.88
C ARG A 146 5.19 -6.03 -37.87
N ARG A 147 6.11 -5.12 -37.58
CA ARG A 147 7.28 -4.84 -38.45
C ARG A 147 8.25 -6.03 -38.49
N SER A 148 8.50 -6.65 -37.34
CA SER A 148 9.41 -7.80 -37.21
C SER A 148 8.81 -9.14 -37.65
N LEU A 149 7.51 -9.19 -37.98
CA LEU A 149 6.82 -10.44 -38.31
C LEU A 149 7.53 -11.25 -39.41
N ARG A 150 8.13 -10.58 -40.40
CA ARG A 150 8.81 -11.22 -41.55
C ARG A 150 10.11 -11.92 -41.17
N ASP A 151 10.68 -11.61 -40.02
CA ASP A 151 11.98 -12.11 -39.57
C ASP A 151 11.88 -13.51 -38.92
N TYR A 152 10.67 -13.95 -38.59
CA TYR A 152 10.40 -15.23 -37.94
C TYR A 152 10.05 -16.35 -38.93
N ASP A 153 10.20 -17.60 -38.49
CA ASP A 153 9.74 -18.77 -39.25
C ASP A 153 8.20 -18.84 -39.36
N ALA A 154 7.69 -19.71 -40.23
CA ALA A 154 6.25 -19.78 -40.54
C ALA A 154 5.39 -20.14 -39.31
N ASN A 155 5.89 -20.98 -38.41
CA ASN A 155 5.17 -21.39 -37.20
C ASN A 155 5.10 -20.24 -36.18
N SER A 156 6.21 -19.55 -35.98
CA SER A 156 6.32 -18.37 -35.10
C SER A 156 5.50 -17.19 -35.62
N GLN A 157 5.45 -17.00 -36.95
CA GLN A 157 4.57 -16.04 -37.60
C GLN A 157 3.09 -16.29 -37.30
N GLY A 158 2.64 -17.55 -37.35
CA GLY A 158 1.26 -17.90 -37.02
C GLY A 158 0.89 -17.55 -35.58
N ARG A 159 1.76 -17.90 -34.62
CA ARG A 159 1.58 -17.58 -33.19
C ARG A 159 1.58 -16.07 -32.95
N LEU A 160 2.54 -15.34 -33.51
CA LEU A 160 2.63 -13.88 -33.36
C LEU A 160 1.44 -13.17 -33.99
N THR A 161 0.97 -13.62 -35.15
CA THR A 161 -0.22 -13.07 -35.82
C THR A 161 -1.48 -13.23 -34.96
N ALA A 162 -1.67 -14.40 -34.34
CA ALA A 162 -2.79 -14.64 -33.45
C ALA A 162 -2.76 -13.72 -32.21
N GLN A 163 -1.59 -13.56 -31.59
CA GLN A 163 -1.43 -12.67 -30.43
C GLN A 163 -1.62 -11.19 -30.81
N LEU A 164 -1.14 -10.77 -31.98
CA LEU A 164 -1.36 -9.42 -32.49
C LEU A 164 -2.84 -9.13 -32.75
N ALA A 165 -3.60 -10.11 -33.25
CA ALA A 165 -5.04 -9.97 -33.42
C ALA A 165 -5.77 -9.85 -32.08
N ALA A 166 -5.38 -10.65 -31.09
CA ALA A 166 -5.93 -10.57 -29.73
C ALA A 166 -5.65 -9.20 -29.08
N ALA A 167 -4.40 -8.73 -29.15
CA ALA A 167 -4.01 -7.42 -28.64
C ALA A 167 -4.75 -6.27 -29.35
N GLN A 168 -4.93 -6.36 -30.67
CA GLN A 168 -5.69 -5.35 -31.42
C GLN A 168 -7.17 -5.33 -31.01
N ALA A 169 -7.79 -6.49 -30.75
CA ALA A 169 -9.17 -6.53 -30.28
C ALA A 169 -9.36 -5.88 -28.90
N ILE A 170 -8.33 -5.89 -28.04
CA ILE A 170 -8.33 -5.15 -26.78
C ILE A 170 -8.24 -3.65 -27.02
N LEU A 171 -7.41 -3.18 -27.96
CA LEU A 171 -7.31 -1.76 -28.32
C LEU A 171 -8.61 -1.24 -28.97
N ASP A 172 -9.26 -2.05 -29.80
CA ASP A 172 -10.43 -1.66 -30.61
C ASP A 172 -11.75 -1.71 -29.83
N ARG A 173 -11.73 -2.00 -28.53
CA ARG A 173 -12.95 -2.14 -27.73
C ARG A 173 -13.66 -0.78 -27.54
N ILE A 174 -14.92 -0.70 -27.97
CA ILE A 174 -15.71 0.55 -27.93
C ILE A 174 -16.80 0.52 -26.83
N ASN A 175 -17.47 -0.62 -26.64
CA ASN A 175 -18.54 -0.80 -25.64
C ASN A 175 -17.92 -1.00 -24.26
N ARG A 176 -17.50 0.10 -23.64
CA ARG A 176 -16.48 0.21 -22.58
C ARG A 176 -15.07 -0.05 -23.13
N LYS A 177 -14.27 1.01 -23.22
CA LYS A 177 -12.85 0.88 -23.57
C LYS A 177 -12.15 -0.05 -22.58
N SER A 178 -11.12 -0.73 -23.07
CA SER A 178 -10.31 -1.61 -22.23
C SER A 178 -9.67 -0.83 -21.08
N SER A 179 -9.69 -1.46 -19.89
CA SER A 179 -9.11 -0.90 -18.68
C SER A 179 -7.59 -0.97 -18.70
N THR A 180 -6.94 -0.27 -17.77
CA THR A 180 -5.48 -0.34 -17.62
C THR A 180 -4.98 -1.78 -17.47
N ALA A 181 -5.65 -2.58 -16.64
CA ALA A 181 -5.30 -3.98 -16.42
C ALA A 181 -5.45 -4.83 -17.69
N GLU A 182 -6.50 -4.61 -18.49
CA GLU A 182 -6.73 -5.36 -19.73
C GLU A 182 -5.71 -5.01 -20.81
N LEU A 183 -5.35 -3.73 -20.91
CA LEU A 183 -4.31 -3.25 -21.82
C LEU A 183 -2.92 -3.80 -21.42
N GLN A 184 -2.62 -3.79 -20.13
CA GLN A 184 -1.36 -4.32 -19.60
C GLN A 184 -1.26 -5.84 -19.80
N ALA A 185 -2.32 -6.60 -19.51
CA ALA A 185 -2.34 -8.03 -19.72
C ALA A 185 -2.11 -8.42 -21.20
N ALA A 186 -2.66 -7.65 -22.15
CA ALA A 186 -2.41 -7.86 -23.57
C ALA A 186 -0.95 -7.57 -23.97
N LEU A 187 -0.35 -6.53 -23.38
CA LEU A 187 1.06 -6.19 -23.57
C LEU A 187 1.98 -7.27 -22.99
N ASP A 188 1.69 -7.74 -21.78
CA ASP A 188 2.46 -8.78 -21.10
C ASP A 188 2.39 -10.10 -21.88
N ALA A 189 1.21 -10.47 -22.39
CA ALA A 189 1.04 -11.66 -23.22
C ALA A 189 1.84 -11.56 -24.55
N LEU A 190 1.92 -10.37 -25.15
CA LEU A 190 2.76 -10.14 -26.33
C LEU A 190 4.26 -10.25 -25.97
N ASN A 191 4.68 -9.62 -24.88
CA ASN A 191 6.07 -9.63 -24.41
C ASN A 191 6.53 -11.03 -23.97
N ALA A 192 5.62 -11.85 -23.41
CA ALA A 192 5.90 -13.24 -23.06
C ALA A 192 6.04 -14.14 -24.30
N LEU A 193 5.34 -13.81 -25.39
CA LEU A 193 5.39 -14.59 -26.63
C LEU A 193 6.69 -14.38 -27.41
N LEU A 194 7.13 -13.12 -27.55
CA LEU A 194 8.26 -12.73 -28.41
C LEU A 194 9.56 -13.54 -28.18
N PRO A 195 10.01 -13.81 -26.94
CA PRO A 195 11.22 -14.60 -26.67
C PRO A 195 11.11 -16.06 -27.10
N THR A 196 9.89 -16.57 -27.27
CA THR A 196 9.62 -17.97 -27.63
C THR A 196 9.55 -18.19 -29.16
N LEU A 197 9.76 -17.13 -29.94
CA LEU A 197 9.66 -17.17 -31.40
C LEU A 197 11.02 -17.49 -32.01
N ASN A 198 11.01 -18.31 -33.06
CA ASN A 198 12.21 -18.68 -33.79
C ASN A 198 12.41 -17.77 -35.01
N LEU A 199 13.62 -17.21 -35.11
CA LEU A 199 14.04 -16.46 -36.29
C LEU A 199 14.21 -17.39 -37.49
N ARG A 200 13.97 -16.85 -38.68
CA ARG A 200 14.13 -17.58 -39.94
C ARG A 200 15.63 -17.84 -40.18
N ASN A 201 16.06 -19.09 -40.05
CA ASN A 201 17.45 -19.49 -40.28
C ASN A 201 17.79 -19.35 -41.78
N GLY A 202 18.47 -18.27 -42.16
CA GLY A 202 19.03 -18.06 -43.49
C GLY A 202 20.50 -18.46 -43.54
N GLY A 203 20.80 -19.69 -43.97
CA GLY A 203 22.18 -20.16 -44.13
C GLY A 203 22.84 -19.74 -45.45
N GLY A 204 24.04 -19.12 -45.35
CA GLY A 204 25.12 -19.05 -46.35
C GLY A 204 25.30 -17.69 -47.06
N GLY A 205 26.49 -17.07 -47.20
CA GLY A 205 27.86 -17.34 -46.79
C GLY A 205 28.88 -16.42 -47.55
N ARG A 206 29.95 -16.00 -46.85
CA ARG A 206 31.31 -15.56 -47.32
C ARG A 206 31.51 -14.18 -48.00
N GLY A 207 32.10 -13.25 -47.22
CA GLY A 207 33.51 -12.86 -47.35
C GLY A 207 33.92 -11.70 -48.31
N ARG A 208 34.24 -10.53 -47.73
CA ARG A 208 35.35 -9.60 -48.12
C ARG A 208 35.44 -8.54 -47.01
N GLY A 209 36.45 -8.51 -46.14
CA GLY A 209 37.80 -8.05 -46.47
C GLY A 209 37.87 -6.52 -46.40
N GLY A 210 38.18 -5.96 -45.23
CA GLY A 210 38.32 -4.51 -45.05
C GLY A 210 38.92 -4.15 -43.68
N ARG A 211 40.23 -3.94 -43.66
CA ARG A 211 41.04 -3.48 -42.52
C ARG A 211 40.58 -2.13 -41.97
N GLY A 212 40.76 -1.96 -40.66
CA GLY A 212 41.15 -0.66 -40.08
C GLY A 212 40.35 -0.27 -38.84
N GLY A 213 41.06 -0.10 -37.72
CA GLY A 213 40.57 0.71 -36.60
C GLY A 213 40.54 0.04 -35.24
N SER A 214 41.73 -0.06 -34.62
CA SER A 214 41.99 0.29 -33.22
C SER A 214 40.88 0.10 -32.17
N GLY A 215 41.11 -0.83 -31.24
CA GLY A 215 40.46 -0.82 -29.93
C GLY A 215 40.58 -2.17 -29.20
N GLY A 216 41.17 -2.16 -28.00
CA GLY A 216 40.94 -3.22 -27.02
C GLY A 216 42.10 -4.19 -26.81
N GLY A 217 43.10 -3.76 -26.06
CA GLY A 217 43.92 -4.64 -25.25
C GLY A 217 43.61 -4.37 -23.78
N SER A 218 42.62 -5.05 -23.22
CA SER A 218 42.44 -5.10 -21.76
C SER A 218 41.93 -6.49 -21.39
N GLY A 219 42.79 -7.22 -20.69
CA GLY A 219 42.61 -8.60 -20.32
C GLY A 219 41.32 -8.86 -19.56
N SER A 220 40.77 -10.04 -19.82
CA SER A 220 39.76 -10.69 -19.00
C SER A 220 40.30 -10.92 -17.59
N ALA A 221 40.10 -9.93 -16.72
CA ALA A 221 40.08 -10.16 -15.29
C ALA A 221 38.66 -10.61 -14.94
N GLY A 222 38.51 -11.89 -14.61
CA GLY A 222 37.31 -12.40 -13.97
C GLY A 222 37.06 -11.56 -12.71
N ARG A 223 35.95 -10.82 -12.69
CA ARG A 223 35.49 -10.17 -11.48
C ARG A 223 34.92 -11.25 -10.56
N ARG A 224 35.79 -11.85 -9.75
CA ARG A 224 35.39 -12.29 -8.40
C ARG A 224 34.93 -11.03 -7.68
N ALA A 225 33.62 -10.90 -7.46
CA ALA A 225 33.11 -9.87 -6.58
C ALA A 225 33.57 -10.19 -5.15
N ALA A 226 34.35 -9.27 -4.59
CA ALA A 226 34.74 -9.28 -3.19
C ALA A 226 33.50 -9.13 -2.30
N ALA A 227 33.54 -9.78 -1.14
CA ALA A 227 32.55 -9.64 -0.09
C ALA A 227 32.30 -8.15 0.24
N GLY A 228 31.03 -7.74 0.32
CA GLY A 228 30.65 -6.57 1.11
C GLY A 228 29.71 -5.55 0.50
N GLN A 229 29.38 -5.57 -0.80
CA GLN A 229 28.35 -4.68 -1.38
C GLN A 229 27.63 -5.37 -2.54
N THR A 230 26.43 -5.90 -2.29
CA THR A 230 25.52 -6.41 -3.34
C THR A 230 24.94 -5.22 -4.11
N ALA A 231 25.35 -5.04 -5.37
CA ALA A 231 24.61 -4.20 -6.29
C ALA A 231 23.16 -4.70 -6.37
N GLY A 232 22.18 -3.83 -6.12
CA GLY A 232 20.77 -4.21 -6.10
C GLY A 232 20.33 -4.82 -7.43
N LEU A 233 19.55 -5.91 -7.36
CA LEU A 233 19.00 -6.60 -8.52
C LEU A 233 17.74 -5.90 -9.00
N ARG A 234 17.69 -5.50 -10.28
CA ARG A 234 16.51 -4.88 -10.89
C ARG A 234 15.66 -5.95 -11.55
N VAL A 235 14.41 -6.04 -11.11
CA VAL A 235 13.44 -6.95 -11.73
C VAL A 235 13.12 -6.45 -13.14
N GLY A 236 13.06 -7.36 -14.11
CA GLY A 236 12.90 -7.05 -15.53
C GLY A 236 14.21 -6.82 -16.27
N GLN A 237 15.34 -6.65 -15.57
CA GLN A 237 16.66 -6.45 -16.18
C GLN A 237 17.67 -7.51 -15.74
N ASP A 238 17.93 -7.60 -14.44
CA ASP A 238 18.93 -8.50 -13.86
C ASP A 238 18.32 -9.88 -13.54
N GLY A 239 17.00 -9.96 -13.48
CA GLY A 239 16.23 -11.20 -13.33
C GLY A 239 14.73 -10.93 -13.20
N ASN A 240 13.94 -11.99 -13.00
CA ASN A 240 12.49 -11.92 -12.85
C ASN A 240 11.98 -12.87 -11.77
N TRP A 241 10.88 -12.46 -11.13
CA TRP A 241 10.11 -13.32 -10.24
C TRP A 241 9.41 -14.43 -11.02
N GLU A 242 9.38 -15.63 -10.44
CA GLU A 242 8.60 -16.77 -10.91
C GLU A 242 7.84 -17.38 -9.73
N LEU A 243 6.54 -17.60 -9.90
CA LEU A 243 5.71 -18.29 -8.92
C LEU A 243 5.64 -19.77 -9.29
N LEU A 244 6.17 -20.63 -8.43
CA LEU A 244 6.25 -22.07 -8.70
C LEU A 244 4.94 -22.83 -8.46
N ASN A 245 4.01 -22.24 -7.71
CA ASN A 245 2.76 -22.90 -7.30
C ASN A 245 1.50 -22.01 -7.51
N PRO A 246 1.24 -21.54 -8.74
CA PRO A 246 0.18 -20.56 -9.00
C PRO A 246 -1.22 -21.04 -8.59
N ALA A 247 -1.53 -22.33 -8.75
CA ALA A 247 -2.83 -22.89 -8.37
C ALA A 247 -3.08 -22.82 -6.85
N GLN A 248 -2.10 -23.21 -6.04
CA GLN A 248 -2.18 -23.15 -4.58
C GLN A 248 -2.16 -21.71 -4.08
N ALA A 249 -1.29 -20.88 -4.67
CA ALA A 249 -1.19 -19.45 -4.35
C ALA A 249 -2.49 -18.68 -4.62
N THR A 250 -3.27 -19.09 -5.63
CA THR A 250 -4.58 -18.48 -5.92
C THR A 250 -5.60 -18.81 -4.83
N ALA A 251 -5.58 -20.04 -4.29
CA ALA A 251 -6.47 -20.47 -3.23
C ALA A 251 -6.06 -19.93 -1.85
N ASN A 252 -4.76 -19.81 -1.62
CA ASN A 252 -4.17 -19.23 -0.42
C ASN A 252 -2.91 -18.45 -0.82
N PRO A 253 -2.96 -17.11 -0.90
CA PRO A 253 -1.80 -16.27 -1.22
C PRO A 253 -0.63 -16.51 -0.27
N ASP A 254 -0.91 -16.80 1.01
CA ASP A 254 0.09 -17.19 1.99
C ASP A 254 0.64 -18.60 1.75
N SER A 255 0.37 -19.28 0.65
CA SER A 255 1.10 -20.50 0.27
C SER A 255 2.10 -20.27 -0.85
N SER A 256 2.22 -19.03 -1.35
CA SER A 256 3.06 -18.68 -2.50
C SER A 256 4.52 -19.08 -2.34
N LYS A 257 5.08 -19.71 -3.38
CA LYS A 257 6.48 -20.14 -3.51
C LYS A 257 7.14 -19.37 -4.64
N TRP A 258 7.65 -18.19 -4.29
CA TRP A 258 8.34 -17.31 -5.22
C TRP A 258 9.82 -17.65 -5.31
N VAL A 259 10.36 -17.62 -6.53
CA VAL A 259 11.81 -17.66 -6.78
C VAL A 259 12.20 -16.46 -7.63
N PHE A 260 13.48 -16.07 -7.60
CA PHE A 260 14.02 -15.05 -8.49
C PHE A 260 15.02 -15.64 -9.46
N ASN A 261 14.66 -15.68 -10.75
CA ASN A 261 15.50 -16.20 -11.82
C ASN A 261 16.38 -15.09 -12.38
N LEU A 262 17.70 -15.28 -12.38
CA LEU A 262 18.65 -14.30 -12.91
C LEU A 262 18.70 -14.38 -14.43
N THR A 263 18.79 -13.22 -15.10
CA THR A 263 18.98 -13.14 -16.56
C THR A 263 20.29 -13.79 -17.00
N ALA A 264 21.31 -13.76 -16.14
CA ALA A 264 22.59 -14.45 -16.34
C ALA A 264 22.51 -15.98 -16.17
N GLY A 265 21.34 -16.52 -15.83
CA GLY A 265 21.11 -17.91 -15.48
C GLY A 265 21.25 -18.18 -13.97
N GLY A 266 20.53 -19.20 -13.50
CA GLY A 266 20.47 -19.56 -12.08
C GLY A 266 19.41 -18.80 -11.30
N ARG A 267 19.33 -19.08 -9.99
CA ARG A 267 18.38 -18.47 -9.06
C ARG A 267 19.11 -17.81 -7.90
N VAL A 268 18.51 -16.77 -7.34
CA VAL A 268 19.01 -16.10 -6.14
C VAL A 268 18.93 -17.03 -4.93
N LYS A 269 19.86 -16.83 -4.01
CA LYS A 269 19.97 -17.55 -2.73
C LYS A 269 20.49 -16.59 -1.66
N GLY A 270 20.00 -16.74 -0.44
CA GLY A 270 20.33 -15.86 0.69
C GLY A 270 19.70 -14.47 0.58
N TRP A 271 20.24 -13.52 1.32
CA TRP A 271 19.83 -12.12 1.27
C TRP A 271 20.14 -11.48 -0.08
N ALA A 272 19.15 -10.80 -0.65
CA ALA A 272 19.29 -10.02 -1.85
C ALA A 272 18.50 -8.72 -1.76
N TYR A 273 19.08 -7.64 -2.29
CA TYR A 273 18.41 -6.36 -2.39
C TYR A 273 17.78 -6.25 -3.78
N LEU A 274 16.45 -6.18 -3.85
CA LEU A 274 15.71 -6.15 -5.11
C LEU A 274 14.97 -4.83 -5.27
N SER A 275 14.90 -4.35 -6.51
CA SER A 275 14.16 -3.14 -6.87
C SER A 275 13.18 -3.42 -7.99
N TYR A 276 11.90 -3.09 -7.77
CA TYR A 276 10.87 -3.23 -8.80
C TYR A 276 9.65 -2.35 -8.57
N THR A 277 8.84 -2.25 -9.63
CA THR A 277 7.62 -1.44 -9.66
C THR A 277 6.41 -2.35 -9.65
N TYR A 278 5.49 -2.13 -8.70
CA TYR A 278 4.18 -2.76 -8.65
C TYR A 278 3.13 -1.68 -8.45
N GLU A 279 2.05 -1.70 -9.25
CA GLU A 279 0.95 -0.71 -9.20
C GLU A 279 1.43 0.76 -9.19
N GLY A 280 2.53 1.06 -9.91
CA GLY A 280 3.10 2.41 -10.01
C GLY A 280 3.99 2.83 -8.84
N GLN A 281 4.06 2.02 -7.77
CA GLN A 281 5.01 2.21 -6.69
C GLN A 281 6.31 1.48 -7.02
N THR A 282 7.43 2.20 -7.06
CA THR A 282 8.76 1.59 -7.16
C THR A 282 9.35 1.49 -5.77
N LYS A 283 9.73 0.27 -5.37
CA LYS A 283 10.34 0.01 -4.08
C LYS A 283 11.62 -0.79 -4.26
N SER A 284 12.56 -0.53 -3.37
CA SER A 284 13.83 -1.27 -3.29
C SER A 284 14.01 -1.75 -1.86
N GLU A 285 14.00 -3.06 -1.65
CA GLU A 285 14.06 -3.63 -0.30
C GLU A 285 14.81 -4.97 -0.29
N TRP A 286 15.19 -5.42 0.91
CA TRP A 286 15.79 -6.72 1.12
C TRP A 286 14.76 -7.84 1.10
N TYR A 287 15.15 -8.96 0.50
CA TYR A 287 14.41 -10.22 0.48
C TYR A 287 15.39 -11.34 0.83
N HIS A 288 14.88 -12.45 1.35
CA HIS A 288 15.70 -13.62 1.65
C HIS A 288 15.20 -14.85 0.90
N PHE A 289 16.13 -15.62 0.33
CA PHE A 289 15.85 -16.85 -0.40
C PHE A 289 16.51 -18.03 0.31
N GLY A 290 15.74 -19.07 0.58
CA GLY A 290 16.21 -20.29 1.22
C GLY A 290 17.21 -21.08 0.36
N ASP A 291 17.72 -22.17 0.94
CA ASP A 291 18.66 -23.06 0.25
C ASP A 291 18.07 -23.73 -1.00
N ASP A 292 16.75 -23.86 -1.03
CA ASP A 292 15.91 -24.34 -2.13
C ASP A 292 15.57 -23.24 -3.16
N ASN A 293 16.15 -22.05 -3.00
CA ASN A 293 15.91 -20.83 -3.78
C ASN A 293 14.50 -20.24 -3.63
N ILE A 294 13.67 -20.76 -2.73
CA ILE A 294 12.34 -20.22 -2.48
C ILE A 294 12.46 -19.04 -1.51
N MET A 295 11.78 -17.95 -1.84
CA MET A 295 11.73 -16.75 -1.03
C MET A 295 11.03 -17.03 0.30
N ASN A 296 11.65 -16.63 1.41
CA ASN A 296 11.05 -16.71 2.74
C ASN A 296 10.04 -15.58 2.97
N SER A 297 9.07 -15.81 3.86
CA SER A 297 8.10 -14.80 4.32
C SER A 297 7.74 -15.05 5.80
N GLY A 298 7.19 -14.04 6.47
CA GLY A 298 6.91 -14.05 7.90
C GLY A 298 8.17 -13.89 8.75
N TRP A 299 8.10 -14.34 10.01
CA TRP A 299 9.26 -14.37 10.89
C TRP A 299 10.35 -15.28 10.33
N PHE A 300 11.57 -14.74 10.30
CA PHE A 300 12.74 -15.41 9.75
C PHE A 300 13.92 -15.26 10.72
N LEU A 301 14.55 -16.38 11.06
CA LEU A 301 15.72 -16.43 11.93
C LEU A 301 16.97 -16.66 11.09
N ASP A 302 17.85 -15.65 11.04
CA ASP A 302 19.17 -15.74 10.42
C ASP A 302 20.25 -15.74 11.50
N GLY A 303 20.91 -16.89 11.67
CA GLY A 303 21.78 -17.13 12.81
C GLY A 303 21.03 -17.00 14.13
N ASN A 304 21.35 -15.94 14.89
CA ASN A 304 20.71 -15.62 16.18
C ASN A 304 19.82 -14.37 16.11
N THR A 305 19.59 -13.83 14.92
CA THR A 305 18.87 -12.56 14.74
C THR A 305 17.55 -12.82 14.04
N TRP A 306 16.48 -12.32 14.64
CA TRP A 306 15.14 -12.38 14.05
C TRP A 306 14.91 -11.20 13.12
N TYR A 307 14.24 -11.47 12.01
CA TYR A 307 13.76 -10.53 11.02
C TYR A 307 12.29 -10.84 10.74
N TYR A 308 11.58 -9.88 10.18
CA TYR A 308 10.25 -10.12 9.63
C TYR A 308 10.23 -9.79 8.14
N LEU A 309 9.79 -10.75 7.34
CA LEU A 309 9.58 -10.62 5.92
C LEU A 309 8.07 -10.48 5.67
N SER A 310 7.66 -9.43 4.99
CA SER A 310 6.26 -9.03 4.83
C SER A 310 5.40 -10.18 4.30
N MET A 311 4.25 -10.40 4.93
CA MET A 311 3.21 -11.30 4.44
C MET A 311 2.11 -10.56 3.68
N ASN A 312 2.25 -9.25 3.47
CA ASN A 312 1.26 -8.47 2.74
C ASN A 312 1.32 -8.75 1.24
N HIS A 313 0.18 -9.06 0.64
CA HIS A 313 0.04 -9.31 -0.80
C HIS A 313 -0.27 -8.03 -1.58
N ASN A 314 0.44 -6.95 -1.28
CA ASN A 314 0.33 -5.64 -1.95
C ASN A 314 1.37 -5.45 -3.07
N GLY A 315 1.85 -6.57 -3.63
CA GLY A 315 2.92 -6.61 -4.62
C GLY A 315 4.35 -6.64 -4.08
N PHE A 316 4.55 -6.37 -2.78
CA PHE A 316 5.85 -6.43 -2.12
C PHE A 316 5.97 -7.55 -1.09
N PHE A 317 5.22 -8.65 -1.29
CA PHE A 317 5.29 -9.85 -0.45
C PHE A 317 6.74 -10.35 -0.32
N GLY A 318 7.16 -10.64 0.92
CA GLY A 318 8.51 -11.08 1.28
C GLY A 318 9.52 -9.97 1.55
N GLU A 319 9.16 -8.70 1.39
CA GLU A 319 10.08 -7.60 1.69
C GLU A 319 10.43 -7.52 3.18
N MET A 320 11.68 -7.20 3.51
CA MET A 320 12.10 -7.05 4.90
C MET A 320 11.44 -5.82 5.54
N VAL A 321 10.70 -6.06 6.62
CA VAL A 321 10.04 -5.02 7.40
C VAL A 321 11.03 -4.37 8.37
N LYS A 322 10.85 -3.07 8.60
CA LYS A 322 11.64 -2.25 9.51
C LYS A 322 10.71 -1.39 10.36
N GLY A 323 11.16 -0.98 11.54
CA GLY A 323 10.39 -0.19 12.48
C GLY A 323 9.41 -1.03 13.31
N TRP A 324 8.36 -0.37 13.79
CA TRP A 324 7.31 -1.01 14.58
C TRP A 324 6.49 -1.97 13.72
N HIS A 325 6.36 -3.21 14.19
CA HIS A 325 5.57 -4.25 13.56
C HIS A 325 4.56 -4.81 14.57
N HIS A 326 3.28 -4.80 14.22
CA HIS A 326 2.23 -5.46 14.98
C HIS A 326 1.94 -6.82 14.36
N ASP A 327 2.19 -7.89 15.11
CA ASP A 327 1.98 -9.25 14.63
C ASP A 327 0.54 -9.70 14.93
N GLY A 328 -0.19 -10.09 13.88
CA GLY A 328 -1.58 -10.52 14.02
C GLY A 328 -1.77 -11.93 14.60
N GLN A 329 -0.74 -12.77 14.62
CA GLN A 329 -0.82 -14.14 15.17
C GLN A 329 -0.84 -14.15 16.69
N ASP A 330 -0.09 -13.24 17.33
CA ASP A 330 -0.02 -13.12 18.79
C ASP A 330 -0.58 -11.80 19.35
N GLY A 331 -0.89 -10.83 18.48
CA GLY A 331 -1.48 -9.54 18.83
C GLY A 331 -0.50 -8.55 19.47
N ARG A 332 0.82 -8.78 19.39
CA ARG A 332 1.85 -7.98 20.08
C ARG A 332 2.67 -7.12 19.12
N TRP A 333 3.27 -6.08 19.69
CA TRP A 333 4.19 -5.19 18.98
C TRP A 333 5.63 -5.66 19.10
N TYR A 334 6.38 -5.46 18.02
CA TYR A 334 7.80 -5.76 17.89
C TYR A 334 8.49 -4.56 17.26
N TYR A 335 9.79 -4.41 17.52
CA TYR A 335 10.59 -3.39 16.85
C TYR A 335 11.72 -4.03 16.06
N LEU A 336 11.74 -3.76 14.76
CA LEU A 336 12.79 -4.16 13.83
C LEU A 336 13.66 -2.94 13.55
N ASP A 337 14.97 -3.08 13.67
CA ASP A 337 15.92 -1.98 13.53
C ASP A 337 15.71 -1.25 12.20
N ALA A 338 15.61 0.08 12.27
CA ALA A 338 15.27 0.91 11.11
C ALA A 338 16.33 0.89 10.00
N ASN A 339 17.56 0.45 10.28
CA ASN A 339 18.66 0.40 9.33
C ASN A 339 18.83 -0.99 8.72
N ASN A 340 18.75 -2.04 9.54
CA ASN A 340 19.12 -3.40 9.15
C ASN A 340 18.01 -4.45 9.34
N GLY A 341 16.86 -4.11 9.93
CA GLY A 341 15.73 -5.02 10.11
C GLY A 341 15.86 -6.02 11.26
N ALA A 342 16.96 -6.01 12.02
CA ALA A 342 17.16 -6.90 13.15
C ALA A 342 16.16 -6.60 14.27
N MET A 343 15.49 -7.63 14.78
CA MET A 343 14.55 -7.50 15.90
C MET A 343 15.28 -7.10 17.18
N HIS A 344 14.78 -6.05 17.83
CA HIS A 344 15.26 -5.61 19.13
C HIS A 344 14.73 -6.49 20.26
N THR A 345 15.55 -6.58 21.31
CA THR A 345 15.18 -7.17 22.61
C THR A 345 15.71 -6.27 23.72
N ASN A 346 15.19 -6.46 24.93
CA ASN A 346 15.50 -5.68 26.13
C ASN A 346 15.12 -4.19 25.97
N TRP A 347 15.56 -3.34 26.90
CA TRP A 347 15.40 -1.89 26.82
C TRP A 347 16.02 -1.31 25.56
N SER A 348 15.21 -0.61 24.77
CA SER A 348 15.63 0.08 23.55
C SER A 348 15.10 1.51 23.53
N LYS A 349 15.95 2.46 23.14
CA LYS A 349 15.55 3.87 22.95
C LYS A 349 15.15 4.08 21.49
N ILE A 350 13.86 4.30 21.24
CA ILE A 350 13.26 4.38 19.91
C ILE A 350 12.48 5.70 19.81
N GLY A 351 12.77 6.54 18.83
CA GLY A 351 12.05 7.80 18.63
C GLY A 351 12.12 8.78 19.82
N GLY A 352 13.08 8.62 20.73
CA GLY A 352 13.26 9.47 21.92
C GLY A 352 12.74 8.87 23.23
N GLU A 353 11.84 7.88 23.17
CA GLU A 353 11.28 7.19 24.33
C GLU A 353 11.97 5.83 24.55
N TYR A 354 11.82 5.25 25.74
CA TYR A 354 12.34 3.93 26.07
C TYR A 354 11.23 2.88 26.06
N TYR A 355 11.49 1.75 25.43
CA TYR A 355 10.57 0.61 25.34
C TYR A 355 11.27 -0.64 25.83
N PHE A 356 10.52 -1.53 26.49
CA PHE A 356 11.04 -2.82 26.91
C PHE A 356 10.49 -3.94 26.02
N LEU A 357 11.38 -4.53 25.24
CA LEU A 357 11.09 -5.64 24.34
C LEU A 357 11.50 -6.94 25.04
N ASN A 358 10.63 -7.94 25.08
CA ASN A 358 10.85 -9.12 25.90
C ASN A 358 12.17 -9.85 25.54
N PRO A 359 13.18 -9.92 26.44
CA PRO A 359 14.48 -10.48 26.09
C PRO A 359 14.53 -12.01 26.17
N THR A 360 13.50 -12.66 26.73
CA THR A 360 13.48 -14.10 26.98
C THR A 360 12.09 -14.68 26.75
N ALA A 361 12.01 -15.80 26.06
CA ALA A 361 10.80 -16.63 26.04
C ALA A 361 11.02 -17.84 26.97
N PRO A 362 10.30 -17.96 28.10
CA PRO A 362 10.43 -19.08 29.05
C PRO A 362 10.15 -20.46 28.42
N ALA A 363 9.38 -20.47 27.34
CA ALA A 363 9.13 -21.63 26.49
C ALA A 363 9.26 -21.21 25.02
N GLN A 364 9.54 -22.16 24.14
CA GLN A 364 9.57 -21.91 22.69
C GLN A 364 8.16 -21.51 22.23
N THR A 365 8.01 -20.27 21.74
CA THR A 365 6.74 -19.73 21.21
C THR A 365 6.64 -19.80 19.70
N TRP A 366 7.75 -20.08 19.00
CA TRP A 366 7.82 -20.11 17.54
C TRP A 366 8.24 -21.49 17.07
N PHE A 367 7.48 -22.07 16.14
CA PHE A 367 7.71 -23.41 15.60
C PHE A 367 7.87 -23.35 14.09
N TYR A 368 8.96 -23.91 13.58
CA TYR A 368 9.20 -23.97 12.14
C TYR A 368 8.34 -25.07 11.52
N ASP A 369 7.48 -24.68 10.59
CA ASP A 369 6.66 -25.56 9.78
C ASP A 369 7.39 -25.89 8.47
N ASN A 370 7.84 -27.13 8.35
CA ASN A 370 8.52 -27.62 7.15
C ASN A 370 7.61 -27.70 5.90
N ALA A 371 6.28 -27.74 6.06
CA ALA A 371 5.36 -27.80 4.93
C ALA A 371 5.21 -26.41 4.26
N THR A 372 5.20 -25.35 5.07
CA THR A 372 5.06 -23.96 4.60
C THR A 372 6.39 -23.21 4.53
N GLY A 373 7.45 -23.71 5.18
CA GLY A 373 8.78 -23.11 5.25
C GLY A 373 8.83 -21.88 6.17
N ARG A 374 8.00 -21.83 7.21
CA ARG A 374 7.76 -20.63 8.03
C ARG A 374 7.77 -20.88 9.51
N TRP A 375 8.08 -19.85 10.27
CA TRP A 375 7.89 -19.84 11.71
C TRP A 375 6.46 -19.42 12.05
N ASN A 376 5.75 -20.28 12.76
CA ASN A 376 4.39 -20.02 13.24
C ASN A 376 4.39 -19.84 14.76
N PHE A 377 3.58 -18.92 15.26
CA PHE A 377 3.34 -18.79 16.69
C PHE A 377 2.56 -20.01 17.19
N GLY A 378 3.08 -20.65 18.24
CA GLY A 378 2.33 -21.64 19.00
C GLY A 378 1.77 -20.99 20.24
N ASP A 379 0.46 -21.12 20.45
CA ASP A 379 -0.23 -20.65 21.66
C ASP A 379 0.19 -21.49 22.88
N VAL A 380 1.39 -21.20 23.36
CA VAL A 380 1.92 -21.63 24.64
C VAL A 380 1.77 -20.43 25.55
N ASN A 381 1.19 -20.61 26.75
CA ASN A 381 0.95 -19.56 27.76
C ASN A 381 2.26 -18.87 28.23
N SER A 382 2.93 -18.17 27.33
CA SER A 382 4.28 -17.64 27.44
C SER A 382 4.38 -16.41 26.55
N ARG A 383 5.06 -15.38 27.05
CA ARG A 383 5.28 -14.15 26.30
C ARG A 383 6.31 -14.39 25.18
N PRO A 384 6.01 -14.06 23.91
CA PRO A 384 6.96 -14.21 22.82
C PRO A 384 8.23 -13.39 23.01
N LEU A 385 9.35 -13.92 22.54
CA LEU A 385 10.63 -13.21 22.46
C LEU A 385 10.48 -11.95 21.59
N GLY A 386 11.02 -10.82 22.02
CA GLY A 386 11.00 -9.55 21.28
C GLY A 386 9.70 -8.74 21.44
N SER A 387 8.64 -9.34 21.99
CA SER A 387 7.36 -8.65 22.12
C SER A 387 7.41 -7.51 23.15
N MET A 388 6.80 -6.38 22.80
CA MET A 388 6.78 -5.17 23.61
C MET A 388 5.86 -5.31 24.82
N TYR A 389 6.30 -4.79 25.97
CA TYR A 389 5.44 -4.57 27.13
C TYR A 389 4.55 -3.34 26.90
N GLN A 390 3.26 -3.43 27.21
CA GLN A 390 2.30 -2.35 27.01
C GLN A 390 1.28 -2.30 28.15
N ASN A 391 1.14 -1.13 28.77
CA ASN A 391 0.24 -0.88 29.91
C ASN A 391 0.43 -1.87 31.09
N GLU A 392 1.68 -2.16 31.44
CA GLU A 392 2.02 -3.18 32.43
C GLU A 392 3.41 -2.96 33.04
N ASN A 393 3.78 -3.79 34.01
CA ASN A 393 5.10 -3.75 34.62
C ASN A 393 6.07 -4.69 33.91
N THR A 394 7.25 -4.17 33.60
CA THR A 394 8.41 -4.93 33.13
C THR A 394 8.96 -5.84 34.24
N PRO A 395 9.67 -6.94 33.92
CA PRO A 395 10.20 -7.87 34.92
C PRO A 395 11.22 -7.23 35.87
N ASP A 396 11.88 -6.15 35.44
CA ASP A 396 12.81 -5.35 36.23
C ASP A 396 12.14 -4.19 36.99
N GLY A 397 10.81 -4.13 37.00
CA GLY A 397 10.02 -3.33 37.94
C GLY A 397 9.58 -1.96 37.45
N TYR A 398 9.80 -1.61 36.18
CA TYR A 398 9.33 -0.34 35.61
C TYR A 398 7.95 -0.49 34.98
N HIS A 399 7.07 0.49 35.22
CA HIS A 399 5.78 0.57 34.56
C HIS A 399 5.90 1.27 33.20
N VAL A 400 5.36 0.65 32.15
CA VAL A 400 5.24 1.25 30.82
C VAL A 400 3.78 1.61 30.53
N ASN A 401 3.56 2.73 29.85
CA ASN A 401 2.21 3.26 29.61
C ASN A 401 1.45 2.51 28.50
N GLU A 402 0.28 3.03 28.13
CA GLU A 402 -0.58 2.49 27.07
C GLU A 402 0.07 2.41 25.68
N SER A 403 1.11 3.19 25.39
CA SER A 403 1.90 3.07 24.16
C SER A 403 3.15 2.21 24.32
N GLY A 404 3.36 1.61 25.50
CA GLY A 404 4.55 0.83 25.84
C GLY A 404 5.78 1.68 26.18
N ALA A 405 5.64 3.01 26.19
CA ALA A 405 6.73 3.92 26.51
C ALA A 405 6.92 4.01 28.04
N TRP A 406 8.18 3.96 28.48
CA TRP A 406 8.57 4.30 29.83
C TRP A 406 8.82 5.79 29.95
N ARG A 407 8.19 6.42 30.93
CA ARG A 407 8.42 7.81 31.33
C ARG A 407 8.74 7.86 32.81
N ARG A 408 9.73 8.68 33.15
CA ARG A 408 10.23 8.84 34.52
C ARG A 408 9.27 9.63 35.39
#